data_AF-A0A372RKC9-F1
#
_entry.id   AF-A0A372RKC9-F1
#
_cell.length_a   1.000
_cell.length_b   1.000
_cell.length_c   1.000
_cell.angle_alpha   90.00
_cell.angle_beta   90.00
_cell.angle_gamma   90.00
#
_symmetry.space_group_name_H-M   'P 1'
#
loop_
_entity.id
_entity.type
_entity.pdbx_description
1 polymer ?
#
loop_
_entity_poly.entity_id
_entity_poly.type
_entity_poly.pdbx_seq_one_letter_code
_entity_poly.pdbx_strand_id
1 'polypeptide(L)'
;MKPLMCLQDVFDEYGHFFPLNVVLGKSLKNILPNSLPYNSEKIDLGTVSVDSLKSHLDKLNISYLLTEKGDVIDKNNLSNWIQNTNDDLEVIEFENIISLHRILEIEQQKKIDVILNRKGNLKIIMTGIDELKDLDINNTEHYKRINIEPSLEDEDYEVFGSVISKDNLKSEDFLVTFGLYDLNGFSAMIKSSRNKDIDITECYILWMIIGNPSKLSIFSPSNREFQVDYIKKSILLQSNNSYYPIKTSYKLPEGCTISVNAYCSTANYEPLNIRIKLVGWSEDCIYFQIFETNLGNTLIISDDSDQLTSIEITICVLYSNYENLKIDNKKVEYSLDLIGCILTENTKVIPFSKFFPLIS
;
A
#
# COMPACT_ATOMS: atom_id res chain seq x y z
N MET A 1 2.05 -16.28 -2.67
CA MET A 1 1.21 -16.42 -3.87
C MET A 1 1.09 -15.05 -4.54
N LYS A 2 0.89 -14.99 -5.87
CA LYS A 2 0.70 -13.75 -6.64
C LYS A 2 -0.78 -13.56 -7.03
N PRO A 3 -1.66 -13.17 -6.09
CA PRO A 3 -3.11 -13.20 -6.30
C PRO A 3 -3.59 -12.25 -7.39
N LEU A 4 -2.89 -11.14 -7.61
CA LEU A 4 -3.25 -10.19 -8.65
C LEU A 4 -3.08 -10.80 -10.05
N MET A 5 -1.96 -11.48 -10.31
CA MET A 5 -1.72 -12.17 -11.58
C MET A 5 -2.76 -13.25 -11.83
N CYS A 6 -3.03 -14.10 -10.83
CA CYS A 6 -4.06 -15.13 -10.97
C CYS A 6 -5.46 -14.54 -11.24
N LEU A 7 -5.77 -13.38 -10.68
CA LEU A 7 -7.04 -12.69 -10.94
C LEU A 7 -7.09 -12.09 -12.35
N GLN A 8 -5.96 -11.56 -12.85
CA GLN A 8 -5.82 -11.09 -14.23
C GLN A 8 -6.04 -12.24 -15.21
N ASP A 9 -5.42 -13.39 -14.98
CA ASP A 9 -5.61 -14.58 -15.83
C ASP A 9 -7.11 -14.95 -15.95
N VAL A 10 -7.84 -14.90 -14.83
CA VAL A 10 -9.29 -15.13 -14.82
C VAL A 10 -10.05 -14.04 -15.61
N PHE A 11 -9.70 -12.77 -15.46
CA PHE A 11 -10.39 -11.72 -16.22
C PHE A 11 -10.03 -11.71 -17.71
N ASP A 12 -8.84 -12.17 -18.08
CA ASP A 12 -8.43 -12.33 -19.47
C ASP A 12 -9.14 -13.51 -20.14
N GLU A 13 -9.42 -14.59 -19.40
CA GLU A 13 -10.18 -15.74 -19.89
C GLU A 13 -11.68 -15.43 -20.00
N TYR A 14 -12.29 -14.81 -18.98
CA TYR A 14 -13.74 -14.63 -18.88
C TYR A 14 -14.24 -13.24 -19.25
N GLY A 15 -13.33 -12.29 -19.51
CA GLY A 15 -13.63 -10.89 -19.77
C GLY A 15 -13.59 -10.02 -18.51
N HIS A 16 -13.19 -8.76 -18.68
CA HIS A 16 -13.04 -7.80 -17.57
C HIS A 16 -14.38 -7.21 -17.11
N PHE A 17 -15.37 -7.24 -17.99
CA PHE A 17 -16.65 -6.56 -17.83
C PHE A 17 -17.81 -7.48 -18.18
N PHE A 18 -18.94 -7.22 -17.54
CA PHE A 18 -20.18 -7.93 -17.75
C PHE A 18 -21.32 -6.92 -18.00
N PRO A 19 -22.02 -6.99 -19.15
CA PRO A 19 -23.19 -6.18 -19.39
C PRO A 19 -24.38 -6.72 -18.60
N LEU A 20 -25.07 -5.88 -17.83
CA LEU A 20 -26.30 -6.29 -17.15
C LEU A 20 -27.49 -6.34 -18.10
N ASN A 21 -27.48 -5.48 -19.12
CA ASN A 21 -28.53 -5.38 -20.12
C ASN A 21 -27.90 -5.42 -21.52
N VAL A 22 -28.60 -6.06 -22.44
CA VAL A 22 -28.23 -6.14 -23.84
C VAL A 22 -29.39 -5.65 -24.67
N VAL A 23 -29.16 -4.64 -25.51
CA VAL A 23 -30.16 -4.15 -26.45
C VAL A 23 -30.00 -4.94 -27.75
N LEU A 24 -31.09 -5.58 -28.16
CA LEU A 24 -31.17 -6.32 -29.41
C LEU A 24 -31.90 -5.48 -30.47
N GLY A 25 -31.36 -5.45 -31.67
CA GLY A 25 -31.94 -4.70 -32.77
C GLY A 25 -31.09 -4.76 -34.02
N LYS A 26 -31.25 -3.74 -34.85
CA LYS A 26 -30.40 -3.50 -36.00
C LYS A 26 -29.81 -2.10 -35.86
N SER A 27 -28.48 -1.99 -35.86
CA SER A 27 -27.79 -0.71 -35.75
C SER A 27 -27.06 -0.40 -37.06
N LEU A 28 -26.95 0.90 -37.32
CA LEU A 28 -26.11 1.43 -38.37
C LEU A 28 -25.27 2.54 -37.76
N LYS A 29 -23.96 2.46 -37.97
CA LYS A 29 -22.99 3.36 -37.36
C LYS A 29 -21.97 3.84 -38.37
N ASN A 30 -21.42 5.02 -38.14
CA ASN A 30 -20.29 5.53 -38.91
C ASN A 30 -19.22 6.03 -37.94
N ILE A 31 -17.96 5.80 -38.29
CA ILE A 31 -16.81 6.23 -37.50
C ILE A 31 -16.27 7.50 -38.15
N LEU A 32 -16.56 8.65 -37.54
CA LEU A 32 -16.05 9.93 -38.00
C LEU A 32 -14.82 10.33 -37.17
N PRO A 33 -13.77 10.88 -37.80
CA PRO A 33 -12.66 11.47 -37.07
C PRO A 33 -13.15 12.70 -36.29
N ASN A 34 -12.69 12.84 -35.03
CA ASN A 34 -13.09 13.85 -34.04
C ASN A 34 -12.78 15.32 -34.41
N SER A 35 -12.52 15.64 -35.68
CA SER A 35 -12.05 16.96 -36.12
C SER A 35 -13.15 17.99 -36.37
N LEU A 36 -14.42 17.63 -36.17
CA LEU A 36 -15.55 18.55 -36.38
C LEU A 36 -16.15 18.97 -35.04
N PRO A 37 -16.38 20.28 -34.80
CA PRO A 37 -17.07 20.77 -33.62
C PRO A 37 -18.57 20.47 -33.77
N TYR A 38 -18.95 19.20 -33.67
CA TYR A 38 -20.35 18.80 -33.66
C TYR A 38 -20.87 18.79 -32.24
N ASN A 39 -21.90 19.60 -31.99
CA ASN A 39 -22.80 19.35 -30.88
C ASN A 39 -23.49 18.02 -31.16
N SER A 40 -23.38 17.05 -30.24
CA SER A 40 -24.12 15.79 -30.32
C SER A 40 -25.62 16.09 -30.30
N GLU A 41 -26.27 16.03 -31.45
CA GLU A 41 -27.70 16.26 -31.58
C GLU A 41 -28.43 14.92 -31.59
N LYS A 42 -29.24 14.65 -30.57
CA LYS A 42 -30.12 13.48 -30.55
C LYS A 42 -31.38 13.84 -31.35
N ILE A 43 -31.52 13.27 -32.53
CA ILE A 43 -32.70 13.46 -33.38
C ILE A 43 -33.61 12.25 -33.19
N ASP A 44 -34.84 12.48 -32.72
CA ASP A 44 -35.85 11.45 -32.68
C ASP A 44 -36.47 11.30 -34.07
N LEU A 45 -36.31 10.13 -34.67
CA LEU A 45 -36.77 9.81 -36.02
C LEU A 45 -38.19 9.24 -36.03
N GLY A 46 -38.92 9.25 -34.92
CA GLY A 46 -40.19 8.53 -34.70
C GLY A 46 -41.21 8.54 -35.86
N THR A 47 -41.31 9.63 -36.65
CA THR A 47 -42.19 9.73 -37.84
C THR A 47 -41.47 10.22 -39.10
N VAL A 48 -40.14 10.14 -39.14
CA VAL A 48 -39.30 10.78 -40.15
C VAL A 48 -39.03 9.82 -41.32
N SER A 49 -39.27 10.27 -42.56
CA SER A 49 -39.03 9.47 -43.76
C SER A 49 -37.53 9.18 -43.95
N VAL A 50 -37.20 8.06 -44.61
CA VAL A 50 -35.81 7.71 -44.96
C VAL A 50 -35.09 8.85 -45.72
N ASP A 51 -35.85 9.70 -46.43
CA ASP A 51 -35.33 10.86 -47.15
C ASP A 51 -34.80 11.97 -46.24
N SER A 52 -35.40 12.19 -45.07
CA SER A 52 -34.87 13.15 -44.09
C SER A 52 -33.61 12.61 -43.40
N LEU A 53 -33.49 11.28 -43.22
CA LEU A 53 -32.24 10.70 -42.76
C LEU A 53 -31.13 10.88 -43.81
N LYS A 54 -31.44 10.62 -45.09
CA LYS A 54 -30.53 10.88 -46.22
C LYS A 54 -30.06 12.33 -46.25
N SER A 55 -30.95 13.30 -46.06
CA SER A 55 -30.59 14.72 -46.01
C SER A 55 -29.68 15.05 -44.82
N HIS A 56 -29.86 14.40 -43.67
CA HIS A 56 -28.98 14.59 -42.52
C HIS A 56 -27.59 14.00 -42.77
N LEU A 57 -27.51 12.80 -43.36
CA LEU A 57 -26.24 12.19 -43.77
C LEU A 57 -25.48 13.07 -44.77
N ASP A 58 -26.17 13.75 -45.70
CA ASP A 58 -25.55 14.71 -46.62
C ASP A 58 -24.90 15.89 -45.91
N LYS A 59 -25.57 16.45 -44.89
CA LYS A 59 -25.01 17.54 -44.07
C LYS A 59 -23.72 17.14 -43.35
N LEU A 60 -23.63 15.87 -42.98
CA LEU A 60 -22.46 15.28 -42.32
C LEU A 60 -21.42 14.73 -43.33
N ASN A 61 -21.68 14.85 -44.64
CA ASN A 61 -20.88 14.28 -45.71
C ASN A 61 -20.63 12.76 -45.54
N ILE A 62 -21.67 12.03 -45.09
CA ILE A 62 -21.64 10.58 -44.86
C ILE A 62 -22.23 9.87 -46.09
N SER A 63 -21.42 9.06 -46.78
CA SER A 63 -21.84 8.30 -47.96
C SER A 63 -22.27 6.86 -47.65
N TYR A 64 -21.84 6.30 -46.52
CA TYR A 64 -22.12 4.92 -46.11
C TYR A 64 -22.30 4.80 -44.59
N LEU A 65 -22.96 3.72 -44.18
CA LEU A 65 -23.08 3.29 -42.80
C LEU A 65 -22.60 1.84 -42.68
N LEU A 66 -22.18 1.45 -41.47
CA LEU A 66 -21.71 0.10 -41.15
C LEU A 66 -22.73 -0.60 -40.26
N THR A 67 -22.98 -1.88 -40.54
CA THR A 67 -23.71 -2.78 -39.61
C THR A 67 -22.81 -3.20 -38.44
N GLU A 68 -23.36 -3.89 -37.44
CA GLU A 68 -22.57 -4.51 -36.36
C GLU A 68 -21.52 -5.51 -36.90
N LYS A 69 -21.86 -6.23 -37.98
CA LYS A 69 -20.95 -7.18 -38.65
C LYS A 69 -19.91 -6.50 -39.55
N GLY A 70 -19.98 -5.18 -39.73
CA GLY A 70 -19.07 -4.42 -40.58
C GLY A 70 -19.45 -4.41 -42.07
N ASP A 71 -20.66 -4.84 -42.42
CA ASP A 71 -21.16 -4.72 -43.79
C ASP A 71 -21.40 -3.24 -44.13
N VAL A 72 -21.02 -2.86 -45.34
CA VAL A 72 -21.16 -1.50 -45.84
C VAL A 72 -22.53 -1.32 -46.48
N ILE A 73 -23.33 -0.40 -45.94
CA ILE A 73 -24.62 0.00 -46.49
C ILE A 73 -24.50 1.40 -47.08
N ASP A 74 -24.52 1.47 -48.41
CA ASP A 74 -24.58 2.74 -49.12
C ASP A 74 -25.87 3.49 -48.79
N LYS A 75 -25.77 4.82 -48.73
CA LYS A 75 -26.90 5.73 -48.51
C LYS A 75 -28.12 5.42 -49.41
N ASN A 76 -27.90 4.99 -50.65
CA ASN A 76 -28.97 4.66 -51.61
C ASN A 76 -29.70 3.36 -51.27
N ASN A 77 -29.00 2.40 -50.63
CA ASN A 77 -29.53 1.08 -50.28
C ASN A 77 -30.18 1.04 -48.90
N LEU A 78 -30.10 2.13 -48.14
CA LEU A 78 -30.62 2.23 -46.78
C LEU A 78 -32.13 1.91 -46.68
N SER A 79 -32.93 2.40 -47.63
CA SER A 79 -34.38 2.14 -47.66
C SER A 79 -34.68 0.64 -47.77
N ASN A 80 -33.94 -0.06 -48.63
CA ASN A 80 -34.09 -1.51 -48.81
C ASN A 80 -33.66 -2.27 -47.57
N TRP A 81 -32.60 -1.81 -46.89
CA TRP A 81 -32.11 -2.44 -45.68
C TRP A 81 -33.09 -2.31 -44.50
N ILE A 82 -33.66 -1.12 -44.27
CA ILE A 82 -34.65 -0.89 -43.21
C ILE A 82 -35.92 -1.72 -43.43
N GLN A 83 -36.36 -1.84 -44.68
CA GLN A 83 -37.55 -2.63 -45.04
C GLN A 83 -37.30 -4.15 -45.05
N ASN A 84 -36.03 -4.58 -44.98
CA ASN A 84 -35.71 -5.99 -44.96
C ASN A 84 -35.96 -6.56 -43.56
N THR A 85 -37.16 -7.11 -43.37
CA THR A 85 -37.66 -7.73 -42.12
C THR A 85 -37.15 -9.15 -41.92
N ASN A 86 -35.88 -9.43 -42.19
CA ASN A 86 -35.28 -10.66 -41.69
C ASN A 86 -35.23 -10.58 -40.15
N ASP A 87 -35.75 -11.59 -39.47
CA ASP A 87 -35.90 -11.73 -38.01
C ASP A 87 -34.56 -11.89 -37.25
N ASP A 88 -33.44 -11.57 -37.89
CA ASP A 88 -32.10 -11.68 -37.32
C ASP A 88 -31.82 -10.42 -36.46
N LEU A 89 -32.23 -10.48 -35.18
CA LEU A 89 -31.84 -9.49 -34.18
C LEU A 89 -30.37 -9.68 -33.79
N GLU A 90 -29.64 -8.57 -33.71
CA GLU A 90 -28.24 -8.55 -33.31
C GLU A 90 -28.06 -7.74 -32.03
N VAL A 91 -26.97 -7.99 -31.30
CA VAL A 91 -26.59 -7.17 -30.15
C VAL A 91 -26.07 -5.83 -30.67
N ILE A 92 -26.80 -4.74 -30.37
CA ILE A 92 -26.47 -3.40 -30.85
C ILE A 92 -25.88 -2.51 -29.77
N GLU A 93 -26.19 -2.78 -28.50
CA GLU A 93 -25.70 -1.99 -27.38
C GLU A 93 -25.62 -2.83 -26.10
N PHE A 94 -24.58 -2.56 -25.32
CA PHE A 94 -24.40 -3.08 -23.98
C PHE A 94 -24.66 -1.97 -22.98
N GLU A 95 -25.66 -2.16 -22.14
CA GLU A 95 -26.05 -1.18 -21.12
C GLU A 95 -25.65 -1.67 -19.72
N ASN A 96 -25.45 -0.72 -18.81
CA ASN A 96 -25.15 -0.99 -17.40
C ASN A 96 -23.97 -1.94 -17.20
N ILE A 97 -22.85 -1.66 -17.89
CA ILE A 97 -21.63 -2.47 -17.85
C ILE A 97 -20.99 -2.37 -16.47
N ILE A 98 -20.81 -3.52 -15.82
CA ILE A 98 -20.13 -3.65 -14.53
C ILE A 98 -18.83 -4.44 -14.69
N SER A 99 -17.92 -4.35 -13.73
CA SER A 99 -16.74 -5.24 -13.71
C SER A 99 -17.17 -6.67 -13.39
N LEU A 100 -16.56 -7.67 -14.04
CA LEU A 100 -16.97 -9.07 -13.95
C LEU A 100 -17.12 -9.55 -12.50
N HIS A 101 -16.16 -9.24 -11.61
CA HIS A 101 -16.22 -9.69 -10.22
C HIS A 101 -17.47 -9.23 -9.45
N ARG A 102 -18.19 -8.19 -9.92
CA ARG A 102 -19.41 -7.69 -9.28
C ARG A 102 -20.61 -8.64 -9.40
N ILE A 103 -20.53 -9.66 -10.24
CA ILE A 103 -21.57 -10.71 -10.32
C ILE A 103 -21.41 -11.78 -9.24
N LEU A 104 -20.24 -11.82 -8.57
CA LEU A 104 -19.92 -12.83 -7.56
C LEU A 104 -20.62 -12.52 -6.22
N GLU A 105 -20.59 -13.47 -5.29
CA GLU A 105 -21.13 -13.26 -3.95
C GLU A 105 -20.40 -12.12 -3.21
N ILE A 106 -21.09 -11.42 -2.31
CA ILE A 106 -20.58 -10.24 -1.60
C ILE A 106 -19.23 -10.51 -0.91
N GLU A 107 -19.05 -11.71 -0.33
CA GLU A 107 -17.78 -12.07 0.32
C GLU A 107 -16.62 -12.21 -0.68
N GLN A 108 -16.87 -12.76 -1.86
CA GLN A 108 -15.88 -12.88 -2.92
C GLN A 108 -15.55 -11.51 -3.50
N GLN A 109 -16.57 -10.67 -3.72
CA GLN A 109 -16.38 -9.29 -4.14
C GLN A 109 -15.44 -8.54 -3.20
N LYS A 110 -15.66 -8.63 -1.88
CA LYS A 110 -14.80 -7.98 -0.88
C LYS A 110 -13.35 -8.46 -0.98
N LYS A 111 -13.12 -9.77 -1.12
CA LYS A 111 -11.77 -10.34 -1.26
C LYS A 111 -11.07 -9.82 -2.53
N ILE A 112 -11.79 -9.75 -3.64
CA ILE A 112 -11.28 -9.25 -4.92
C ILE A 112 -11.03 -7.74 -4.88
N ASP A 113 -11.94 -6.97 -4.30
CA ASP A 113 -11.79 -5.52 -4.14
C ASP A 113 -10.53 -5.17 -3.33
N VAL A 114 -10.19 -5.99 -2.34
CA VAL A 114 -8.95 -5.85 -1.57
C VAL A 114 -7.71 -6.12 -2.43
N ILE A 115 -7.73 -7.16 -3.28
CA ILE A 115 -6.63 -7.50 -4.19
C ILE A 115 -6.45 -6.40 -5.25
N LEU A 116 -7.55 -5.91 -5.82
CA LEU A 116 -7.53 -4.87 -6.86
C LEU A 116 -7.05 -3.51 -6.34
N ASN A 117 -6.99 -3.32 -5.02
CA ASN A 117 -6.46 -2.15 -4.31
C ASN A 117 -6.66 -0.82 -5.05
N ARG A 118 -7.89 -0.52 -5.48
CA ARG A 118 -8.19 0.60 -6.40
C ARG A 118 -7.76 1.99 -5.89
N LYS A 119 -7.45 2.11 -4.60
CA LYS A 119 -7.04 3.37 -3.95
C LYS A 119 -5.52 3.56 -3.87
N GLY A 120 -4.72 2.55 -4.25
CA GLY A 120 -3.26 2.61 -4.13
C GLY A 120 -2.76 2.67 -2.69
N ASN A 121 -3.60 2.24 -1.73
CA ASN A 121 -3.28 2.31 -0.31
C ASN A 121 -2.22 1.26 0.04
N LEU A 122 -1.37 1.57 1.01
CA LEU A 122 -0.43 0.61 1.56
C LEU A 122 -1.15 -0.48 2.34
N LYS A 123 -0.55 -1.66 2.33
CA LYS A 123 -1.06 -2.85 3.00
C LYS A 123 0.07 -3.69 3.55
N ILE A 124 -0.26 -4.58 4.48
CA ILE A 124 0.64 -5.65 4.90
C ILE A 124 0.78 -6.64 3.74
N ILE A 125 1.99 -6.73 3.21
CA ILE A 125 2.35 -7.55 2.05
C ILE A 125 2.73 -8.95 2.50
N MET A 126 3.50 -9.03 3.57
CA MET A 126 4.00 -10.29 4.11
C MET A 126 4.37 -10.09 5.57
N THR A 127 4.27 -11.17 6.34
CA THR A 127 4.69 -11.23 7.73
C THR A 127 5.53 -12.48 7.94
N GLY A 128 6.48 -12.39 8.86
CA GLY A 128 7.35 -13.53 9.12
C GLY A 128 8.02 -13.45 10.48
N ILE A 129 8.58 -14.60 10.83
CA ILE A 129 9.42 -14.77 11.99
C ILE A 129 10.63 -15.62 11.63
N ASP A 130 11.81 -15.16 12.04
CA ASP A 130 13.08 -15.85 11.81
C ASP A 130 13.83 -16.07 13.13
N GLU A 131 14.42 -17.26 13.28
CA GLU A 131 15.26 -17.61 14.44
C GLU A 131 16.60 -16.89 14.38
N LEU A 132 17.17 -16.49 15.52
CA LEU A 132 18.46 -15.80 15.60
C LEU A 132 19.62 -16.70 16.09
N LYS A 133 19.40 -18.02 16.10
CA LYS A 133 20.32 -19.05 16.61
C LYS A 133 21.71 -19.11 15.97
N ASP A 134 21.83 -18.55 14.78
CA ASP A 134 23.05 -18.51 13.96
C ASP A 134 23.97 -17.32 14.30
N LEU A 135 23.54 -16.44 15.20
CA LEU A 135 24.30 -15.26 15.63
C LEU A 135 25.29 -15.59 16.76
N ASP A 136 26.39 -14.83 16.84
CA ASP A 136 27.43 -15.01 17.87
C ASP A 136 27.18 -14.16 19.11
N ILE A 137 26.84 -14.78 20.24
CA ILE A 137 26.56 -14.12 21.53
C ILE A 137 27.67 -13.17 22.04
N ASN A 138 28.89 -13.28 21.50
CA ASN A 138 29.99 -12.40 21.89
C ASN A 138 29.96 -11.05 21.19
N ASN A 139 29.28 -10.93 20.06
CA ASN A 139 29.20 -9.69 19.31
C ASN A 139 28.10 -8.79 19.86
N THR A 140 28.32 -7.48 19.78
CA THR A 140 27.32 -6.47 20.15
C THR A 140 26.47 -6.03 18.97
N GLU A 141 26.92 -6.35 17.75
CA GLU A 141 26.28 -5.98 16.51
C GLU A 141 26.19 -7.19 15.58
N HIS A 142 25.03 -7.34 14.96
CA HIS A 142 24.68 -8.47 14.11
C HIS A 142 24.00 -7.99 12.85
N TYR A 143 24.29 -8.68 11.74
CA TYR A 143 23.57 -8.52 10.49
C TYR A 143 22.97 -9.88 10.14
N LYS A 144 21.65 -9.90 9.99
CA LYS A 144 20.91 -11.07 9.55
C LYS A 144 20.20 -10.76 8.25
N ARG A 145 20.50 -11.53 7.22
CA ARG A 145 19.75 -11.51 5.98
C ARG A 145 18.45 -12.30 6.16
N ILE A 146 17.32 -11.69 5.81
CA ILE A 146 16.00 -12.32 5.78
C ILE A 146 15.60 -12.46 4.32
N ASN A 147 15.44 -13.70 3.89
CA ASN A 147 14.98 -14.01 2.55
C ASN A 147 13.48 -14.26 2.59
N ILE A 148 12.75 -13.65 1.67
CA ILE A 148 11.30 -13.78 1.56
C ILE A 148 10.93 -14.64 0.37
N GLU A 149 9.88 -15.43 0.54
CA GLU A 149 9.35 -16.28 -0.51
C GLU A 149 7.81 -16.13 -0.57
N PRO A 150 7.22 -15.88 -1.74
CA PRO A 150 7.89 -15.61 -3.03
C PRO A 150 8.58 -14.24 -3.06
N SER A 151 9.52 -14.07 -4.00
CA SER A 151 10.20 -12.78 -4.26
C SER A 151 9.20 -11.72 -4.75
N LEU A 152 9.47 -10.46 -4.41
CA LEU A 152 8.67 -9.30 -4.80
C LEU A 152 9.02 -8.84 -6.23
N GLU A 153 8.13 -8.04 -6.83
CA GLU A 153 8.33 -7.47 -8.17
C GLU A 153 8.97 -6.06 -8.14
N ASP A 154 9.04 -5.43 -6.98
CA ASP A 154 9.60 -4.10 -6.78
C ASP A 154 10.28 -4.03 -5.39
N GLU A 155 11.18 -3.08 -5.20
CA GLU A 155 11.92 -2.80 -3.95
C GLU A 155 11.26 -1.70 -3.11
N ASP A 156 10.19 -1.06 -3.61
CA ASP A 156 9.39 -0.02 -2.95
C ASP A 156 8.49 -0.61 -1.84
N TYR A 157 9.13 -1.17 -0.82
CA TYR A 157 8.50 -1.68 0.39
C TYR A 157 9.27 -1.24 1.65
N GLU A 158 8.58 -1.29 2.79
CA GLU A 158 9.14 -0.92 4.09
C GLU A 158 8.94 -2.06 5.08
N VAL A 159 9.92 -2.26 5.95
CA VAL A 159 9.89 -3.32 6.96
C VAL A 159 9.84 -2.75 8.36
N PHE A 160 8.98 -3.34 9.18
CA PHE A 160 8.86 -3.05 10.60
C PHE A 160 8.94 -4.34 11.38
N GLY A 161 9.49 -4.29 12.58
CA GLY A 161 9.72 -5.49 13.36
C GLY A 161 10.38 -5.23 14.68
N SER A 162 10.53 -6.30 15.45
CA SER A 162 11.17 -6.29 16.76
C SER A 162 11.87 -7.62 17.02
N VAL A 163 12.77 -7.62 17.99
CA VAL A 163 13.32 -8.87 18.55
C VAL A 163 12.46 -9.30 19.71
N ILE A 164 12.02 -10.56 19.68
CA ILE A 164 11.27 -11.20 20.75
C ILE A 164 12.08 -12.33 21.36
N SER A 165 11.97 -12.49 22.68
CA SER A 165 12.57 -13.60 23.39
C SER A 165 11.80 -14.90 23.14
N LYS A 166 12.38 -16.01 23.58
CA LYS A 166 11.75 -17.34 23.57
C LYS A 166 10.45 -17.42 24.36
N ASP A 167 10.29 -16.56 25.36
CA ASP A 167 9.07 -16.44 26.16
C ASP A 167 8.02 -15.53 25.51
N ASN A 168 8.20 -15.18 24.23
CA ASN A 168 7.35 -14.28 23.45
C ASN A 168 7.20 -12.89 24.06
N LEU A 169 8.25 -12.39 24.70
CA LEU A 169 8.30 -11.02 25.20
C LEU A 169 9.14 -10.16 24.27
N LYS A 170 8.67 -8.96 23.97
CA LYS A 170 9.45 -7.96 23.24
C LYS A 170 10.68 -7.59 24.04
N SER A 171 11.86 -7.73 23.45
CA SER A 171 13.11 -7.36 24.11
C SER A 171 13.41 -5.88 23.89
N GLU A 172 13.58 -5.13 24.98
CA GLU A 172 14.12 -3.76 24.93
C GLU A 172 15.66 -3.71 24.87
N ASP A 173 16.32 -4.85 25.07
CA ASP A 173 17.79 -4.96 25.08
C ASP A 173 18.38 -4.97 23.67
N PHE A 174 17.57 -5.31 22.67
CA PHE A 174 17.96 -5.33 21.27
C PHE A 174 17.32 -4.17 20.50
N LEU A 175 18.17 -3.36 19.86
CA LEU A 175 17.75 -2.40 18.85
C LEU A 175 17.81 -3.09 17.50
N VAL A 176 16.71 -3.02 16.74
CA VAL A 176 16.65 -3.57 15.39
C VAL A 176 16.31 -2.47 14.39
N THR A 177 17.01 -2.48 13.27
CA THR A 177 16.73 -1.62 12.13
C THR A 177 16.74 -2.46 10.87
N PHE A 178 15.83 -2.16 9.95
CA PHE A 178 15.70 -2.89 8.69
C PHE A 178 16.19 -2.02 7.54
N GLY A 179 16.89 -2.64 6.59
CA GLY A 179 17.43 -1.96 5.42
C GLY A 179 18.04 -2.94 4.42
N LEU A 180 18.80 -2.41 3.46
CA LEU A 180 19.41 -3.20 2.38
C LEU A 180 18.35 -4.07 1.67
N TYR A 181 17.30 -3.40 1.19
CA TYR A 181 16.16 -4.00 0.51
C TYR A 181 16.53 -4.46 -0.90
N ASP A 182 16.03 -5.63 -1.28
CA ASP A 182 15.99 -6.09 -2.66
C ASP A 182 14.74 -6.96 -2.88
N LEU A 183 14.57 -7.46 -4.11
CA LEU A 183 13.43 -8.28 -4.53
C LEU A 183 13.28 -9.60 -3.75
N ASN A 184 14.37 -10.12 -3.17
CA ASN A 184 14.42 -11.38 -2.44
C ASN A 184 14.36 -11.20 -0.92
N GLY A 185 14.26 -9.97 -0.43
CA GLY A 185 14.14 -9.65 0.99
C GLY A 185 15.09 -8.56 1.43
N PHE A 186 15.45 -8.59 2.71
CA PHE A 186 16.05 -7.45 3.40
C PHE A 186 17.04 -7.89 4.47
N SER A 187 17.80 -6.94 4.99
CA SER A 187 18.70 -7.19 6.11
C SER A 187 18.16 -6.54 7.38
N ALA A 188 18.21 -7.28 8.48
CA ALA A 188 18.03 -6.76 9.81
C ALA A 188 19.39 -6.57 10.46
N MET A 189 19.66 -5.35 10.91
CA MET A 189 20.77 -5.09 11.80
C MET A 189 20.25 -5.09 13.23
N ILE A 190 20.89 -5.88 14.09
CA ILE A 190 20.51 -6.06 15.49
C ILE A 190 21.68 -5.66 16.36
N LYS A 191 21.44 -4.74 17.29
CA LYS A 191 22.44 -4.29 18.26
C LYS A 191 21.98 -4.56 19.67
N SER A 192 22.85 -5.16 20.48
CA SER A 192 22.57 -5.46 21.88
C SER A 192 23.08 -4.34 22.78
N SER A 193 22.32 -4.06 23.84
CA SER A 193 22.86 -3.37 25.01
C SER A 193 23.97 -4.22 25.65
N ARG A 194 24.91 -3.61 26.36
CA ARG A 194 26.07 -4.32 26.94
C ARG A 194 25.69 -5.29 28.08
N ASN A 195 24.46 -5.20 28.60
CA ASN A 195 23.99 -6.07 29.67
C ASN A 195 23.36 -7.34 29.05
N LYS A 196 24.06 -8.47 29.19
CA LYS A 196 23.74 -9.75 28.53
C LYS A 196 22.73 -10.59 29.32
N ASP A 197 21.62 -10.01 29.75
CA ASP A 197 20.62 -10.79 30.49
C ASP A 197 19.84 -11.75 29.56
N ILE A 198 19.82 -11.46 28.25
CA ILE A 198 19.12 -12.25 27.23
C ILE A 198 20.10 -12.77 26.19
N ASP A 199 20.07 -14.09 25.96
CA ASP A 199 20.81 -14.74 24.88
C ASP A 199 20.12 -14.50 23.53
N ILE A 200 20.78 -13.76 22.62
CA ILE A 200 20.26 -13.46 21.28
C ILE A 200 20.00 -14.73 20.45
N THR A 201 20.74 -15.82 20.70
CA THR A 201 20.59 -17.07 19.95
C THR A 201 19.29 -17.79 20.25
N GLU A 202 18.67 -17.49 21.40
CA GLU A 202 17.35 -17.99 21.79
C GLU A 202 16.21 -17.07 21.35
N CYS A 203 16.52 -15.92 20.73
CA CYS A 203 15.55 -14.95 20.28
C CYS A 203 15.09 -15.18 18.83
N TYR A 204 14.02 -14.48 18.48
CA TYR A 204 13.46 -14.43 17.15
C TYR A 204 13.32 -12.98 16.70
N ILE A 205 13.36 -12.76 15.39
CA ILE A 205 12.98 -11.50 14.78
C ILE A 205 11.59 -11.63 14.18
N LEU A 206 10.65 -10.87 14.73
CA LEU A 206 9.29 -10.75 14.23
C LEU A 206 9.24 -9.55 13.30
N TRP A 207 8.72 -9.73 12.08
CA TRP A 207 8.70 -8.67 11.08
C TRP A 207 7.42 -8.66 10.24
N MET A 208 7.12 -7.48 9.70
CA MET A 208 6.07 -7.23 8.72
C MET A 208 6.60 -6.33 7.61
N ILE A 209 6.20 -6.66 6.38
CA ILE A 209 6.43 -5.86 5.19
C ILE A 209 5.15 -5.09 4.90
N ILE A 210 5.27 -3.78 4.71
CA ILE A 210 4.21 -2.95 4.13
C ILE A 210 4.62 -2.45 2.75
N GLY A 211 3.65 -2.27 1.87
CA GLY A 211 3.90 -1.81 0.52
C GLY A 211 2.61 -1.68 -0.28
N ASN A 212 2.74 -1.32 -1.55
CA ASN A 212 1.60 -1.30 -2.47
C ASN A 212 1.44 -2.69 -3.13
N PRO A 213 0.35 -3.44 -2.84
CA PRO A 213 0.12 -4.74 -3.43
C PRO A 213 0.14 -4.76 -4.96
N SER A 214 -0.27 -3.68 -5.61
CA SER A 214 -0.29 -3.58 -7.08
C SER A 214 1.10 -3.44 -7.69
N LYS A 215 2.08 -2.92 -6.93
CA LYS A 215 3.48 -2.86 -7.37
C LYS A 215 4.24 -4.14 -7.05
N LEU A 216 3.96 -4.72 -5.88
CA LEU A 216 4.72 -5.86 -5.36
C LEU A 216 4.15 -7.22 -5.79
N SER A 217 2.94 -7.22 -6.37
CA SER A 217 2.18 -8.39 -6.85
C SER A 217 1.95 -9.49 -5.81
N ILE A 218 2.20 -9.20 -4.53
CA ILE A 218 2.04 -10.07 -3.38
C ILE A 218 1.23 -9.33 -2.33
N PHE A 219 0.47 -10.11 -1.56
CA PHE A 219 -0.40 -9.58 -0.54
C PHE A 219 -0.65 -10.63 0.54
N SER A 220 -0.59 -10.24 1.83
CA SER A 220 -0.79 -11.14 2.96
C SER A 220 -2.28 -11.48 3.09
N PRO A 221 -2.72 -12.70 2.74
CA PRO A 221 -4.14 -13.03 2.83
C PRO A 221 -4.62 -13.06 4.28
N SER A 222 -3.70 -13.37 5.20
CA SER A 222 -3.92 -13.52 6.63
C SER A 222 -4.16 -12.17 7.33
N ASN A 223 -3.56 -11.09 6.82
CA ASN A 223 -3.57 -9.77 7.44
C ASN A 223 -4.21 -8.69 6.57
N ARG A 224 -5.05 -9.09 5.61
CA ARG A 224 -5.64 -8.19 4.60
C ARG A 224 -6.58 -7.10 5.14
N GLU A 225 -7.18 -7.39 6.28
CA GLU A 225 -8.19 -6.54 6.92
C GLU A 225 -7.56 -5.34 7.62
N PHE A 226 -6.25 -5.37 7.89
CA PHE A 226 -5.54 -4.24 8.46
C PHE A 226 -5.58 -3.04 7.50
N GLN A 227 -5.89 -1.88 8.06
CA GLN A 227 -5.63 -0.62 7.39
C GLN A 227 -4.26 -0.12 7.85
N VAL A 228 -3.46 0.35 6.90
CA VAL A 228 -2.08 0.75 7.12
C VAL A 228 -1.93 2.19 6.64
N ASP A 229 -1.53 3.07 7.54
CA ASP A 229 -0.99 4.37 7.17
C ASP A 229 0.52 4.38 7.37
N TYR A 230 1.18 5.18 6.54
CA TYR A 230 2.63 5.33 6.53
C TYR A 230 2.99 6.81 6.66
N ILE A 231 3.93 7.09 7.55
CA ILE A 231 4.49 8.43 7.73
C ILE A 231 5.99 8.32 7.54
N LYS A 232 6.52 9.14 6.63
CA LYS A 232 7.95 9.27 6.39
C LYS A 232 8.38 10.70 6.71
N LYS A 233 9.36 10.87 7.59
CA LYS A 233 9.79 12.19 8.05
C LYS A 233 11.28 12.25 8.35
N SER A 234 11.94 13.27 7.83
CA SER A 234 13.32 13.60 8.22
C SER A 234 13.34 14.46 9.48
N ILE A 235 14.21 14.14 10.42
CA ILE A 235 14.42 14.84 11.69
C ILE A 235 15.89 15.22 11.79
N LEU A 236 16.16 16.47 12.17
CA LEU A 236 17.50 16.90 12.59
C LEU A 236 17.64 16.61 14.10
N LEU A 237 18.60 15.76 14.44
CA LEU A 237 18.93 15.50 15.84
C LEU A 237 19.64 16.71 16.45
N GLN A 238 19.20 17.10 17.64
CA GLN A 238 19.77 18.18 18.44
C GLN A 238 20.36 17.59 19.72
N SER A 239 21.59 18.00 20.07
CA SER A 239 22.30 17.54 21.28
C SER A 239 21.51 17.77 22.58
N ASN A 240 20.72 18.84 22.63
CA ASN A 240 19.98 19.24 23.83
C ASN A 240 18.50 18.83 23.83
N ASN A 241 18.02 18.17 22.77
CA ASN A 241 16.62 17.74 22.70
C ASN A 241 16.52 16.26 22.33
N SER A 242 15.89 15.48 23.21
CA SER A 242 15.55 14.08 22.93
C SER A 242 14.09 13.90 22.54
N TYR A 243 13.25 14.93 22.67
CA TYR A 243 11.80 14.82 22.44
C TYR A 243 11.39 15.40 21.08
N TYR A 244 10.82 14.54 20.24
CA TYR A 244 10.47 14.86 18.86
C TYR A 244 8.99 14.58 18.61
N PRO A 245 8.16 15.65 18.46
CA PRO A 245 6.77 15.51 18.06
C PRO A 245 6.65 15.30 16.55
N ILE A 246 5.95 14.24 16.16
CA ILE A 246 5.64 13.92 14.76
C ILE A 246 4.14 14.08 14.55
N LYS A 247 3.76 15.20 13.92
CA LYS A 247 2.38 15.48 13.53
C LYS A 247 1.90 14.50 12.46
N THR A 248 0.69 14.00 12.64
CA THR A 248 -0.05 13.18 11.67
C THR A 248 -0.99 14.07 10.87
N SER A 249 -1.30 13.68 9.63
CA SER A 249 -2.27 14.41 8.78
C SER A 249 -3.73 14.04 9.07
N TYR A 250 -3.95 13.15 10.03
CA TYR A 250 -5.23 12.57 10.39
C TYR A 250 -5.29 12.34 11.91
N LYS A 251 -6.48 12.08 12.43
CA LYS A 251 -6.67 11.78 13.85
C LYS A 251 -6.26 10.35 14.17
N LEU A 252 -5.38 10.17 15.14
CA LEU A 252 -5.02 8.88 15.71
C LEU A 252 -6.11 8.42 16.69
N PRO A 253 -6.76 7.27 16.45
CA PRO A 253 -7.65 6.67 17.42
C PRO A 253 -6.87 5.87 18.46
N GLU A 254 -7.46 5.73 19.65
CA GLU A 254 -7.01 4.75 20.63
C GLU A 254 -7.11 3.33 20.06
N GLY A 255 -6.19 2.45 20.46
CA GLY A 255 -6.12 1.05 20.04
C GLY A 255 -5.32 0.79 18.76
N CYS A 256 -4.90 1.83 18.03
CA CYS A 256 -4.00 1.63 16.88
C CYS A 256 -2.59 1.24 17.35
N THR A 257 -1.88 0.48 16.50
CA THR A 257 -0.50 0.05 16.78
C THR A 257 0.49 0.87 15.98
N ILE A 258 1.48 1.43 16.65
CA ILE A 258 2.56 2.22 16.05
C ILE A 258 3.84 1.39 15.99
N SER A 259 4.37 1.19 14.79
CA SER A 259 5.70 0.59 14.58
C SER A 259 6.61 1.60 13.91
N VAL A 260 7.90 1.57 14.24
CA VAL A 260 8.87 2.57 13.77
C VAL A 260 10.12 1.88 13.24
N ASN A 261 10.64 2.39 12.13
CA ASN A 261 11.98 2.11 11.64
C ASN A 261 12.70 3.44 11.38
N ALA A 262 14.03 3.42 11.35
CA ALA A 262 14.80 4.63 11.15
C ALA A 262 16.09 4.37 10.37
N TYR A 263 16.45 5.37 9.57
CA TYR A 263 17.62 5.38 8.72
C TYR A 263 18.47 6.61 9.02
N CYS A 264 19.79 6.46 8.96
CA CYS A 264 20.71 7.58 9.06
C CYS A 264 21.32 7.85 7.69
N SER A 265 21.40 9.13 7.31
CA SER A 265 21.90 9.56 5.99
C SER A 265 23.44 9.67 5.93
N THR A 266 24.17 9.06 6.87
CA THR A 266 25.64 9.17 6.89
C THR A 266 26.26 8.41 5.72
N ALA A 267 27.20 9.07 5.03
CA ALA A 267 27.85 8.58 3.80
C ALA A 267 28.63 7.26 3.96
N ASN A 268 28.85 6.80 5.21
CA ASN A 268 29.65 5.62 5.51
C ASN A 268 28.82 4.36 5.78
N TYR A 269 27.48 4.40 5.72
CA TYR A 269 26.61 3.29 6.12
C TYR A 269 26.88 2.74 7.53
N GLU A 270 27.64 3.50 8.35
CA GLU A 270 27.87 3.14 9.73
C GLU A 270 26.61 3.44 10.52
N PRO A 271 26.03 2.43 11.18
CA PRO A 271 24.76 2.60 11.83
C PRO A 271 24.94 3.42 13.10
N LEU A 272 24.41 4.64 13.06
CA LEU A 272 24.26 5.45 14.25
C LEU A 272 23.36 4.71 15.24
N ASN A 273 23.77 4.77 16.49
CA ASN A 273 23.27 3.93 17.56
C ASN A 273 21.95 4.51 18.11
N ILE A 274 20.94 4.67 17.27
CA ILE A 274 19.73 5.45 17.60
C ILE A 274 18.68 4.57 18.28
N ARG A 275 18.35 4.89 19.54
CA ARG A 275 17.21 4.31 20.25
C ARG A 275 16.02 5.24 20.13
N ILE A 276 14.93 4.73 19.55
CA ILE A 276 13.65 5.43 19.43
C ILE A 276 12.65 4.79 20.39
N LYS A 277 12.05 5.60 21.26
CA LYS A 277 11.01 5.16 22.20
C LYS A 277 9.77 6.03 22.01
N LEU A 278 8.61 5.40 21.85
CA LEU A 278 7.33 6.10 21.94
C LEU A 278 7.08 6.46 23.40
N VAL A 279 6.93 7.75 23.70
CA VAL A 279 6.68 8.25 25.07
C VAL A 279 5.26 8.75 25.27
N GLY A 280 4.54 9.00 24.18
CA GLY A 280 3.11 9.28 24.25
C GLY A 280 2.51 9.69 22.91
N TRP A 281 1.23 10.02 22.92
CA TRP A 281 0.48 10.43 21.73
C TRP A 281 -0.63 11.43 22.06
N SER A 282 -1.07 12.19 21.06
CA SER A 282 -2.29 13.03 21.07
C SER A 282 -3.10 12.76 19.80
N GLU A 283 -4.27 13.40 19.66
CA GLU A 283 -5.14 13.18 18.50
C GLU A 283 -4.41 13.34 17.15
N ASP A 284 -3.43 14.23 17.04
CA ASP A 284 -2.75 14.56 15.78
C ASP A 284 -1.22 14.47 15.85
N CYS A 285 -0.67 13.82 16.89
CA CYS A 285 0.79 13.81 17.11
C CYS A 285 1.26 12.56 17.83
N ILE A 286 2.41 12.04 17.42
CA ILE A 286 3.15 10.98 18.11
C ILE A 286 4.40 11.59 18.72
N TYR A 287 4.65 11.32 19.99
CA TYR A 287 5.80 11.84 20.71
C TYR A 287 6.85 10.74 20.86
N PHE A 288 8.00 10.95 20.23
CA PHE A 288 9.15 10.07 20.36
C PHE A 288 10.22 10.68 21.24
N GLN A 289 10.88 9.82 21.99
CA GLN A 289 12.16 10.11 22.59
C GLN A 289 13.24 9.40 21.79
N ILE A 290 14.23 10.16 21.30
CA ILE A 290 15.29 9.68 20.43
C ILE A 290 16.63 9.95 21.08
N PHE A 291 17.43 8.91 21.23
CA PHE A 291 18.75 8.98 21.84
C PHE A 291 19.80 8.37 20.93
N GLU A 292 20.96 9.01 20.87
CA GLU A 292 22.16 8.39 20.34
C GLU A 292 22.86 7.61 21.47
N THR A 293 22.99 6.30 21.31
CA THR A 293 23.52 5.38 22.33
C THR A 293 25.06 5.28 22.31
N ASN A 294 25.73 6.01 21.42
CA ASN A 294 27.19 6.17 21.39
C ASN A 294 27.64 7.56 21.88
N LEU A 295 27.54 7.81 23.18
CA LEU A 295 28.49 8.72 23.85
C LEU A 295 29.05 8.05 25.10
N GLY A 296 29.79 6.96 24.89
CA GLY A 296 30.78 6.54 25.86
C GLY A 296 31.97 7.49 25.80
N ASN A 297 32.04 8.46 26.72
CA ASN A 297 33.28 9.12 27.16
C ASN A 297 34.27 9.66 26.09
N THR A 298 33.80 10.29 25.02
CA THR A 298 34.64 11.24 24.28
C THR A 298 33.97 12.61 24.22
N LEU A 299 34.20 13.37 25.30
CA LEU A 299 34.48 14.80 25.22
C LEU A 299 35.69 14.99 24.29
N ILE A 300 35.49 14.85 22.99
CA ILE A 300 36.37 15.53 22.03
C ILE A 300 35.55 16.72 21.60
N ILE A 301 35.83 17.83 22.29
CA ILE A 301 35.61 19.17 21.76
C ILE A 301 36.44 19.22 20.47
N SER A 302 35.84 18.85 19.35
CA SER A 302 36.33 19.29 18.05
C SER A 302 35.63 20.60 17.76
N ASP A 303 36.36 21.70 17.97
CA ASP A 303 35.96 23.09 17.76
C ASP A 303 35.64 23.45 16.29
N ASP A 304 35.17 22.52 15.45
CA ASP A 304 34.72 22.86 14.10
C ASP A 304 33.64 21.90 13.57
N SER A 305 32.51 22.51 13.21
CA SER A 305 31.27 21.98 12.63
C SER A 305 30.24 21.34 13.59
N ASP A 306 29.14 22.07 13.80
CA ASP A 306 27.83 21.54 14.20
C ASP A 306 27.38 20.46 13.19
N GLN A 307 27.83 19.21 13.35
CA GLN A 307 27.32 18.09 12.54
C GLN A 307 25.93 17.70 13.05
N LEU A 308 24.94 18.45 12.58
CA LEU A 308 23.52 18.09 12.67
C LEU A 308 23.30 16.76 11.94
N THR A 309 23.12 15.69 12.71
CA THR A 309 22.80 14.38 12.14
C THR A 309 21.34 14.35 11.73
N SER A 310 21.08 14.17 10.44
CA SER A 310 19.73 13.96 9.92
C SER A 310 19.39 12.47 9.95
N ILE A 311 18.22 12.17 10.48
CA ILE A 311 17.65 10.83 10.51
C ILE A 311 16.33 10.84 9.75
N GLU A 312 16.07 9.78 9.01
CA GLU A 312 14.80 9.54 8.37
C GLU A 312 14.03 8.52 9.20
N ILE A 313 12.88 8.89 9.70
CA ILE A 313 12.01 8.02 10.48
C ILE A 313 10.83 7.63 9.62
N THR A 314 10.56 6.33 9.60
CA THR A 314 9.40 5.74 8.97
C THR A 314 8.51 5.15 10.05
N ILE A 315 7.21 5.42 9.96
CA ILE A 315 6.22 5.03 10.96
C ILE A 315 5.10 4.32 10.24
N CYS A 316 4.78 3.12 10.72
CA CYS A 316 3.60 2.38 10.32
C CYS A 316 2.53 2.52 11.41
N VAL A 317 1.34 2.93 11.00
CA VAL A 317 0.14 2.98 11.85
C VAL A 317 -0.81 1.89 11.37
N LEU A 318 -1.06 0.91 12.24
CA LEU A 318 -2.01 -0.17 11.98
C LEU A 318 -3.33 0.11 12.69
N TYR A 319 -4.41 0.18 11.91
CA TYR A 319 -5.77 0.26 12.43
C TYR A 319 -6.42 -1.11 12.32
N SER A 320 -6.86 -1.61 13.46
CA SER A 320 -7.42 -2.94 13.54
C SER A 320 -8.18 -3.14 14.84
N ASN A 321 -9.29 -3.87 14.76
CA ASN A 321 -9.95 -4.45 15.94
C ASN A 321 -9.34 -5.81 16.32
N TYR A 322 -8.32 -6.27 15.58
CA TYR A 322 -7.62 -7.51 15.85
C TYR A 322 -6.45 -7.25 16.79
N GLU A 323 -6.31 -8.10 17.81
CA GLU A 323 -5.23 -8.02 18.80
C GLU A 323 -3.91 -8.63 18.29
N ASN A 324 -3.99 -9.49 17.28
CA ASN A 324 -2.89 -10.33 16.83
C ASN A 324 -2.57 -10.14 15.33
N LEU A 325 -1.28 -10.19 15.02
CA LEU A 325 -0.70 -10.33 13.70
C LEU A 325 -0.54 -11.82 13.37
N LYS A 326 -1.08 -12.24 12.22
CA LYS A 326 -0.91 -13.61 11.72
C LYS A 326 0.39 -13.71 10.95
N ILE A 327 1.12 -14.79 11.11
CA ILE A 327 2.39 -14.97 10.42
C ILE A 327 2.17 -15.77 9.13
N ASP A 328 2.70 -15.29 8.00
CA ASP A 328 2.48 -15.94 6.70
C ASP A 328 3.43 -17.14 6.51
N ASN A 329 4.68 -17.03 6.98
CA ASN A 329 5.68 -18.10 6.86
C ASN A 329 5.52 -19.23 7.91
N LYS A 330 4.72 -19.02 8.97
CA LYS A 330 4.41 -20.01 10.01
C LYS A 330 2.95 -19.87 10.43
N LYS A 331 2.21 -20.96 10.63
CA LYS A 331 0.79 -20.94 11.10
C LYS A 331 0.66 -20.58 12.59
N VAL A 332 1.15 -19.40 12.98
CA VAL A 332 1.14 -18.85 14.33
C VAL A 332 0.66 -17.40 14.29
N GLU A 333 0.23 -16.89 15.44
CA GLU A 333 -0.22 -15.51 15.61
C GLU A 333 0.49 -14.90 16.82
N TYR A 334 0.87 -13.63 16.72
CA TYR A 334 1.56 -12.88 17.78
C TYR A 334 0.81 -11.59 18.07
N SER A 335 0.83 -11.13 19.33
CA SER A 335 0.17 -9.87 19.66
C SER A 335 0.88 -8.67 19.00
N LEU A 336 0.09 -7.66 18.64
CA LEU A 336 0.58 -6.44 17.97
C LEU A 336 1.51 -5.59 18.84
N ASP A 337 1.43 -5.72 20.16
CA ASP A 337 2.34 -5.06 21.10
C ASP A 337 3.78 -5.60 21.01
N LEU A 338 3.97 -6.80 20.45
CA LEU A 338 5.29 -7.35 20.20
C LEU A 338 5.98 -6.63 19.05
N ILE A 339 5.26 -6.32 17.97
CA ILE A 339 5.85 -5.64 16.80
C ILE A 339 5.92 -4.12 16.97
N GLY A 340 4.94 -3.52 17.64
CA GLY A 340 4.80 -2.08 17.79
C GLY A 340 4.45 -1.66 19.21
N CYS A 341 3.85 -0.48 19.36
CA CYS A 341 3.29 0.01 20.60
C CYS A 341 1.80 0.32 20.39
N ILE A 342 0.93 -0.28 21.19
CA ILE A 342 -0.51 0.00 21.15
C ILE A 342 -0.79 1.32 21.85
N LEU A 343 -1.50 2.23 21.17
CA LEU A 343 -1.92 3.50 21.75
C LEU A 343 -3.08 3.25 22.73
N THR A 344 -2.91 3.69 23.98
CA THR A 344 -3.91 3.56 25.04
C THR A 344 -4.13 4.92 25.68
N GLU A 345 -5.24 5.11 26.38
CA GLU A 345 -5.49 6.35 27.13
C GLU A 345 -4.38 6.63 28.17
N ASN A 346 -3.77 5.59 28.73
CA ASN A 346 -2.64 5.73 29.67
C ASN A 346 -1.39 6.34 29.04
N THR A 347 -1.17 6.14 27.73
CA THR A 347 -0.04 6.71 26.99
C THR A 347 -0.42 8.01 26.28
N LYS A 348 -1.65 8.49 26.45
CA LYS A 348 -2.12 9.73 25.86
C LYS A 348 -1.62 10.91 26.67
N VAL A 349 -1.06 11.89 25.96
CA VAL A 349 -0.45 13.08 26.55
C VAL A 349 -1.29 14.28 26.14
N ILE A 350 -1.65 15.12 27.12
CA ILE A 350 -2.22 16.44 26.83
C ILE A 350 -1.06 17.27 26.26
N PRO A 351 -1.20 17.91 25.08
CA PRO A 351 -0.13 18.72 24.51
C PRO A 351 0.25 19.85 25.48
N PHE A 352 1.28 19.66 26.29
CA PHE A 352 1.76 20.70 27.18
C PHE A 352 2.52 21.73 26.35
N SER A 353 1.98 22.94 26.27
CA SER A 353 2.58 24.12 25.64
C SER A 353 3.84 24.66 26.37
N LYS A 354 4.49 23.86 27.22
CA LYS A 354 5.59 24.30 28.09
C LYS A 354 6.71 23.26 28.19
N PHE A 355 7.56 23.22 27.18
CA PHE A 355 8.98 22.91 27.33
C PHE A 355 9.77 23.91 26.47
N PHE A 356 9.64 25.19 26.79
CA PHE A 356 10.74 26.13 26.53
C PHE A 356 11.63 26.09 27.77
N PRO A 357 12.96 25.86 27.65
CA PRO A 357 13.84 26.16 28.76
C PRO A 357 13.73 27.67 29.00
N LEU A 358 13.28 28.05 30.20
CA LEU A 358 13.46 29.40 30.73
C LEU A 358 14.97 29.61 30.83
N ILE A 359 15.52 30.31 29.83
CA ILE A 359 16.83 30.93 29.95
C ILE A 359 16.64 32.11 30.91
N SER A 360 17.23 32.02 32.10
CA SER A 360 17.56 33.16 32.95
C SER A 360 19.06 33.39 32.91
#